data_AF-A0A6S7DMN7-F1
#
_entry.id   AF-A0A6S7DMN7-F1
#
_cell.length_a   1.000
_cell.length_b   1.000
_cell.length_c   1.000
_cell.angle_alpha   90.00
_cell.angle_beta   90.00
_cell.angle_gamma   90.00
#
_symmetry.space_group_name_H-M   'P 1'
#
loop_
_entity.id
_entity.type
_entity.pdbx_description
1 polymer ?
#
loop_
_entity_poly.entity_id
_entity_poly.type
_entity_poly.pdbx_seq_one_letter_code
_entity_poly.pdbx_strand_id
1 'polypeptide(L)'
;MRTIPNSRARSSSALLTLSTAALLTLAPIAAQADSDKHRHRHGREYKEQYWDGACKVERKWKRNGDYQEKRKCRDDYRHGYVQVPQPVAVMPAPAIIINPPPIIIRP
;
A
#
# COMPACT_ATOMS: atom_id res chain seq x y z
N MET A 1 -54.07 -35.41 21.16
CA MET A 1 -52.87 -35.88 21.90
C MET A 1 -51.94 -36.56 20.91
N ARG A 2 -50.64 -36.27 21.03
CA ARG A 2 -49.56 -36.68 20.11
C ARG A 2 -49.29 -38.18 20.18
N THR A 3 -48.86 -38.79 19.08
CA THR A 3 -47.75 -39.76 19.07
C THR A 3 -47.14 -39.85 17.67
N ILE A 4 -45.84 -39.56 17.59
CA ILE A 4 -44.92 -39.97 16.51
C ILE A 4 -43.89 -40.88 17.20
N PRO A 5 -43.48 -41.99 16.58
CA PRO A 5 -42.05 -42.19 16.31
C PRO A 5 -41.87 -42.71 14.87
N ASN A 6 -41.34 -41.92 13.94
CA ASN A 6 -39.92 -41.79 13.60
C ASN A 6 -39.09 -43.08 13.72
N SER A 7 -38.69 -43.63 12.57
CA SER A 7 -37.53 -44.50 12.41
C SER A 7 -36.85 -44.17 11.08
N ARG A 8 -35.87 -43.29 11.17
CA ARG A 8 -34.87 -43.00 10.13
C ARG A 8 -34.09 -44.27 9.77
N ALA A 9 -33.91 -44.52 8.47
CA ALA A 9 -32.64 -44.98 7.91
C ALA A 9 -32.72 -44.83 6.37
N ARG A 10 -32.30 -43.67 5.86
CA ARG A 10 -31.04 -43.50 5.10
C ARG A 10 -31.00 -44.31 3.81
N SER A 11 -31.49 -43.71 2.73
CA SER A 11 -31.07 -44.04 1.37
C SER A 11 -30.94 -42.75 0.57
N SER A 12 -29.72 -42.26 0.42
CA SER A 12 -29.36 -41.22 -0.55
C SER A 12 -27.87 -40.87 -0.42
N SER A 13 -27.00 -41.77 -0.86
CA SER A 13 -25.55 -41.53 -0.92
C SER A 13 -24.98 -42.09 -2.22
N ALA A 14 -25.53 -41.67 -3.35
CA ALA A 14 -25.05 -42.10 -4.67
C ALA A 14 -25.15 -41.03 -5.78
N LEU A 15 -25.28 -39.74 -5.45
CA LEU A 15 -25.51 -38.68 -6.46
C LEU A 15 -24.67 -37.40 -6.22
N LEU A 16 -23.45 -37.52 -5.69
CA LEU A 16 -22.62 -36.34 -5.37
C LEU A 16 -21.20 -36.37 -5.93
N THR A 17 -20.93 -37.15 -7.00
CA THR A 17 -19.56 -37.29 -7.54
C THR A 17 -19.42 -37.00 -9.03
N LEU A 18 -20.23 -36.10 -9.61
CA LEU A 18 -20.19 -35.85 -11.07
C LEU A 18 -20.13 -34.37 -11.50
N SER A 19 -19.79 -33.42 -10.63
CA SER A 19 -19.87 -31.99 -11.00
C SER A 19 -18.68 -31.13 -10.54
N THR A 20 -17.44 -31.51 -10.87
CA THR A 20 -16.26 -30.65 -10.64
C THR A 20 -15.54 -30.22 -11.93
N ALA A 21 -15.72 -30.93 -13.05
CA ALA A 21 -15.05 -30.59 -14.32
C ALA A 21 -15.68 -29.39 -15.06
N ALA A 22 -16.96 -29.11 -14.85
CA ALA A 22 -17.67 -28.03 -15.54
C ALA A 22 -17.42 -26.62 -14.94
N LEU A 23 -16.76 -26.52 -13.79
CA LEU A 23 -16.54 -25.24 -13.10
C LEU A 23 -15.28 -24.50 -13.57
N LEU A 24 -14.35 -25.18 -14.27
CA LEU A 24 -13.06 -24.61 -14.68
C LEU A 24 -13.06 -23.94 -16.06
N THR A 25 -14.17 -23.99 -16.81
CA THR A 25 -14.28 -23.33 -18.14
C THR A 25 -14.74 -21.87 -18.07
N LEU A 26 -15.03 -21.32 -16.89
CA LEU A 26 -15.19 -19.88 -16.68
C LEU A 26 -13.84 -19.20 -16.43
N ALA A 27 -12.88 -19.42 -17.35
CA ALA A 27 -11.64 -18.65 -17.37
C ALA A 27 -11.95 -17.13 -17.28
N PRO A 28 -11.18 -16.34 -16.52
CA PRO A 28 -11.55 -14.98 -16.18
C PRO A 28 -11.40 -14.07 -17.40
N ILE A 29 -12.47 -13.86 -18.17
CA ILE A 29 -12.53 -12.84 -19.24
C ILE A 29 -12.80 -11.44 -18.65
N ALA A 30 -12.41 -11.22 -17.40
CA ALA A 30 -12.70 -9.99 -16.67
C ALA A 30 -11.44 -9.17 -16.38
N ALA A 31 -10.49 -9.12 -17.33
CA ALA A 31 -9.56 -8.01 -17.40
C ALA A 31 -10.16 -6.97 -18.35
N GLN A 32 -11.23 -6.29 -17.92
CA GLN A 32 -11.61 -5.04 -18.58
C GLN A 32 -10.59 -4.00 -18.12
N ALA A 33 -9.66 -3.63 -18.97
CA ALA A 33 -8.91 -2.40 -18.75
C ALA A 33 -9.95 -1.27 -18.76
N ASP A 34 -10.23 -0.71 -17.58
CA ASP A 34 -11.05 0.48 -17.44
C ASP A 34 -10.41 1.54 -18.33
N SER A 35 -11.07 1.85 -19.45
CA SER A 35 -10.61 2.89 -20.34
C SER A 35 -10.75 4.18 -19.54
N ASP A 36 -9.62 4.68 -19.03
CA ASP A 36 -9.50 5.96 -18.35
C ASP A 36 -10.02 7.08 -19.26
N LYS A 37 -11.33 7.25 -19.28
CA LYS A 37 -12.00 8.42 -19.83
C LYS A 37 -11.66 9.53 -18.87
N HIS A 38 -10.54 10.21 -19.16
CA HIS A 38 -10.16 11.45 -18.50
C HIS A 38 -11.27 12.48 -18.72
N ARG A 39 -12.27 12.46 -17.84
CA ARG A 39 -13.23 13.54 -17.69
C ARG A 39 -12.39 14.75 -17.31
N HIS A 40 -12.33 15.74 -18.19
CA HIS A 40 -11.80 17.06 -17.87
C HIS A 40 -12.59 17.59 -16.67
N ARG A 41 -12.08 17.33 -15.46
CA ARG A 41 -12.55 17.98 -14.25
C ARG A 41 -12.26 19.45 -14.45
N HIS A 42 -13.28 20.22 -14.83
CA HIS A 42 -13.24 21.66 -14.68
C HIS A 42 -12.88 21.93 -13.21
N GLY A 43 -11.63 22.34 -12.97
CA GLY A 43 -11.12 22.62 -11.63
C GLY A 43 -12.05 23.62 -10.98
N ARG A 44 -12.81 23.18 -9.98
CA ARG A 44 -13.63 24.10 -9.19
C ARG A 44 -12.65 24.95 -8.37
N GLU A 45 -12.96 26.23 -8.22
CA GLU A 45 -12.24 27.02 -7.23
C GLU A 45 -12.57 26.43 -5.86
N TYR A 46 -11.55 25.98 -5.14
CA TYR A 46 -11.73 25.44 -3.79
C TYR A 46 -10.74 26.07 -2.83
N LYS A 47 -11.23 26.32 -1.61
CA LYS A 47 -10.48 26.93 -0.53
C LYS A 47 -10.60 26.01 0.67
N GLU A 48 -9.46 25.64 1.22
CA GLU A 48 -9.36 24.76 2.37
C GLU A 48 -8.57 25.47 3.46
N GLN A 49 -9.06 25.39 4.70
CA GLN A 49 -8.34 25.91 5.86
C GLN A 49 -8.30 24.83 6.93
N TYR A 50 -7.09 24.48 7.36
CA TYR A 50 -6.88 23.51 8.43
C TYR A 50 -5.75 23.95 9.36
N TRP A 51 -5.68 23.32 10.51
CA TRP A 51 -4.60 23.50 11.46
C TRP A 51 -3.66 22.30 11.37
N ASP A 52 -2.41 22.58 11.04
CA ASP A 52 -1.31 21.62 11.02
C ASP A 52 -0.46 21.84 12.27
N GLY A 53 -0.83 21.17 13.35
CA GLY A 53 -0.33 21.46 14.69
C GLY A 53 -0.61 22.92 15.06
N ALA A 54 0.45 23.71 15.23
CA ALA A 54 0.36 25.13 15.58
C ALA A 54 0.35 26.09 14.40
N CYS A 55 0.33 25.55 13.18
CA CYS A 55 0.30 26.31 11.95
C CYS A 55 -1.10 26.30 11.36
N LYS A 56 -1.69 27.47 11.19
CA LYS A 56 -2.89 27.61 10.37
C LYS A 56 -2.46 27.58 8.90
N VAL A 57 -2.97 26.60 8.15
CA VAL A 57 -2.70 26.43 6.73
C VAL A 57 -3.97 26.78 5.94
N GLU A 58 -3.84 27.73 5.01
CA GLU A 58 -4.90 28.13 4.09
C GLU A 58 -4.45 27.82 2.67
N ARG A 59 -5.15 26.92 1.98
CA ARG A 59 -4.86 26.49 0.61
C ARG A 59 -5.99 26.95 -0.31
N LYS A 60 -5.63 27.51 -1.46
CA LYS A 60 -6.56 27.98 -2.49
C LYS A 60 -6.15 27.44 -3.84
N TRP A 61 -7.07 26.80 -4.52
CA TRP A 61 -6.92 26.35 -5.89
C TRP A 61 -7.89 27.11 -6.75
N LYS A 62 -7.36 27.81 -7.74
CA LYS A 62 -8.15 28.52 -8.72
C LYS A 62 -8.50 27.60 -9.89
N ARG A 63 -9.52 27.99 -10.64
CA ARG A 63 -10.00 27.29 -11.84
C ARG A 63 -8.95 27.18 -12.94
N ASN A 64 -7.99 28.10 -13.00
CA ASN A 64 -6.87 28.09 -13.95
C ASN A 64 -5.72 27.16 -13.53
N GLY A 65 -5.85 26.45 -12.40
CA GLY A 65 -4.79 25.61 -11.86
C GLY A 65 -3.82 26.34 -10.94
N ASP A 66 -3.95 27.66 -10.73
CA ASP A 66 -3.10 28.36 -9.76
C ASP A 66 -3.36 27.82 -8.36
N TYR A 67 -2.27 27.48 -7.70
CA TYR A 67 -2.26 27.05 -6.31
C TYR A 67 -1.60 28.12 -5.43
N GLN A 68 -2.27 28.50 -4.34
CA GLN A 68 -1.69 29.36 -3.31
C GLN A 68 -1.88 28.73 -1.93
N GLU A 69 -0.78 28.62 -1.19
CA GLU A 69 -0.78 28.17 0.21
C GLU A 69 -0.21 29.26 1.10
N LYS A 70 -0.92 29.58 2.18
CA LYS A 70 -0.44 30.46 3.23
C LYS A 70 -0.35 29.65 4.53
N ARG A 71 0.85 29.55 5.09
CA ARG A 71 1.09 28.93 6.40
C ARG A 71 1.39 30.04 7.41
N LYS A 72 0.56 30.14 8.44
CA LYS A 72 0.75 31.05 9.57
C LYS A 72 0.94 30.22 10.83
N CYS A 73 2.18 30.02 11.22
CA CYS A 73 2.54 29.38 12.49
C CYS A 73 2.62 30.46 13.57
N ARG A 74 2.09 30.18 14.77
CA ARG A 74 2.39 31.01 15.94
C ARG A 74 3.85 30.76 16.36
N ASP A 75 4.60 31.83 16.64
CA ASP A 75 6.03 31.73 17.01
C ASP A 75 6.27 30.88 18.26
N ASP A 76 5.30 30.82 19.18
CA ASP A 76 5.34 29.96 20.37
C ASP A 76 5.50 28.46 20.06
N TYR A 77 5.30 28.05 18.81
CA TYR A 77 5.42 26.65 18.38
C TYR A 77 6.48 26.42 17.29
N ARG A 78 7.46 27.33 17.15
CA ARG A 78 8.67 27.09 16.32
C ARG A 78 9.52 25.87 16.77
N HIS A 79 9.05 25.10 17.75
CA HIS A 79 9.74 23.98 18.37
C HIS A 79 9.30 22.61 17.81
N GLY A 80 8.61 22.57 16.65
CA GLY A 80 7.90 21.36 16.21
C GLY A 80 8.51 20.55 15.06
N TYR A 81 9.48 21.07 14.31
CA TYR A 81 10.07 20.34 13.19
C TYR A 81 11.59 20.29 13.30
N VAL A 82 12.07 19.58 14.33
CA VAL A 82 13.42 19.02 14.26
C VAL A 82 13.32 17.86 13.28
N GLN A 83 13.85 18.04 12.07
CA GLN A 83 14.23 16.90 11.24
C GLN A 83 15.26 16.12 12.06
N VAL A 84 14.84 15.03 12.71
CA VAL A 84 15.78 14.12 13.35
C VAL A 84 16.59 13.51 12.21
N PRO A 85 17.90 13.77 12.10
CA PRO A 85 18.69 13.15 11.05
C PRO A 85 18.59 11.63 11.21
N GLN A 86 18.14 10.94 10.17
CA GLN A 86 18.12 9.49 10.16
C GLN A 86 19.56 8.99 10.27
N PRO A 87 19.91 8.14 11.25
CA PRO A 87 21.25 7.57 11.33
C PRO A 87 21.48 6.67 10.11
N VAL A 88 22.38 7.08 9.23
CA VAL A 88 22.82 6.24 8.10
C VAL A 88 23.80 5.21 8.66
N ALA A 89 23.43 3.93 8.63
CA ALA A 89 24.34 2.85 8.99
C ALA A 89 25.47 2.75 7.94
N VAL A 90 26.69 3.10 8.35
CA VAL A 90 27.88 2.89 7.52
C VAL A 90 28.23 1.40 7.57
N MET A 91 28.07 0.68 6.45
CA MET A 91 28.58 -0.69 6.36
C MET A 91 30.12 -0.66 6.26
N PRO A 92 30.84 -1.49 7.03
CA PRO A 92 32.29 -1.57 6.92
C PRO A 92 32.68 -2.13 5.55
N ALA A 93 33.71 -1.54 4.93
CA ALA A 93 34.31 -2.08 3.72
C ALA A 93 34.96 -3.45 4.02
N PRO A 94 34.91 -4.41 3.09
CA PRO A 94 35.56 -5.71 3.28
C PRO A 94 37.08 -5.54 3.39
N ALA A 95 37.70 -6.26 4.34
CA ALA A 95 39.15 -6.28 4.50
C ALA A 95 39.80 -7.10 3.37
N ILE A 96 40.84 -6.55 2.74
CA ILE A 96 41.67 -7.26 1.76
C ILE A 96 42.81 -7.95 2.53
N ILE A 97 42.84 -9.28 2.52
CA ILE A 97 43.93 -10.07 3.10
C ILE A 97 44.92 -10.41 1.98
N ILE A 98 46.13 -9.86 2.03
CA ILE A 98 47.21 -10.19 1.10
C ILE A 98 48.06 -11.30 1.73
N ASN A 99 48.01 -12.51 1.15
CA ASN A 99 48.86 -13.62 1.57
C ASN A 99 50.18 -13.59 0.76
N PRO A 100 51.35 -13.39 1.37
CA PRO A 100 52.62 -13.36 0.65
C PRO A 100 52.97 -14.75 0.09
N PRO A 101 53.64 -14.82 -1.07
CA PRO A 101 54.12 -16.09 -1.62
C PRO A 101 55.21 -16.70 -0.72
N PRO A 102 55.34 -18.04 -0.67
CA PRO A 102 56.38 -18.70 0.09
C PRO A 102 57.77 -18.36 -0.45
N ILE A 103 58.68 -17.98 0.46
CA ILE A 103 60.09 -17.75 0.14
C ILE A 103 60.82 -19.09 0.22
N ILE A 104 61.37 -19.55 -0.91
CA ILE A 104 62.17 -20.79 -0.98
C ILE A 104 63.65 -20.40 -0.99
N ILE A 105 64.38 -20.70 0.09
CA ILE A 105 65.84 -20.55 0.16
C ILE A 105 66.46 -21.89 -0.24
N ARG A 106 67.31 -21.90 -1.28
CA ARG A 106 68.11 -23.07 -1.69
C ARG A 106 69.53 -22.95 -1.10
N PRO A 107 70.11 -24.05 -0.59
CA PRO A 107 71.47 -24.06 -0.02
C PRO A 107 72.55 -23.84 -1.07
#